data_AF-A0A7W1YR50-F1
#
_entry.id   AF-A0A7W1YR50-F1
#
_cell.length_a   1.000
_cell.length_b   1.000
_cell.length_c   1.000
_cell.angle_alpha   90.00
_cell.angle_beta   90.00
_cell.angle_gamma   90.00
#
_symmetry.space_group_name_H-M   'P 1'
#
loop_
_entity.id
_entity.type
_entity.pdbx_description
1 polymer ?
#
loop_
_entity_poly.entity_id
_entity_poly.type
_entity_poly.pdbx_seq_one_letter_code
_entity_poly.pdbx_strand_id
1 'polypeptide(L)'
;PDVVITQDPLFRYGPTYINHPDHRAVADATLAAIMPTANTLLAALDLYEEGLEPHDVREIYLGSAVNPTVFVPLTTEDLNRKFAALREHHSQLDGWSGEQMVRDWAAEAARMAREAGIDCEFAERFGYIRLKDDPKDEPVAEETETAAEA
;
A
#
# COMPACT_ATOMS: atom_id res chain seq x y z
N PRO A 1 -11.23 2.13 -7.00
CA PRO A 1 -9.81 2.55 -7.01
C PRO A 1 -8.90 1.38 -7.42
N ASP A 2 -7.85 1.62 -8.20
CA ASP A 2 -6.92 0.55 -8.61
C ASP A 2 -6.02 0.09 -7.46
N VAL A 3 -5.58 1.05 -6.62
CA VAL A 3 -4.66 0.81 -5.49
C VAL A 3 -5.32 1.24 -4.19
N VAL A 4 -5.16 0.44 -3.14
CA VAL A 4 -5.55 0.79 -1.76
C VAL A 4 -4.34 0.71 -0.83
N ILE A 5 -4.21 1.67 0.09
CA ILE A 5 -3.20 1.67 1.13
C ILE A 5 -3.89 1.60 2.49
N THR A 6 -3.46 0.69 3.36
CA THR A 6 -3.95 0.57 4.74
C THR A 6 -2.85 0.07 5.67
N GLN A 7 -3.12 -0.18 6.95
CA GLN A 7 -2.14 -0.77 7.88
C GLN A 7 -2.11 -2.31 7.75
N ASP A 8 -1.04 -2.95 8.20
CA ASP A 8 -0.99 -4.40 8.33
C ASP A 8 -1.81 -4.88 9.56
N PRO A 9 -2.88 -5.70 9.37
CA PRO A 9 -3.71 -6.17 10.48
C PRO A 9 -2.96 -7.12 11.43
N LEU A 10 -1.83 -7.69 10.99
CA LEU A 10 -1.01 -8.59 11.79
C LEU A 10 -0.08 -7.84 12.75
N PHE A 11 0.14 -6.53 12.57
CA PHE A 11 0.98 -5.77 13.48
C PHE A 11 0.25 -5.54 14.81
N ARG A 12 0.60 -6.33 15.83
CA ARG A 12 -0.05 -6.27 17.16
C ARG A 12 0.82 -5.65 18.24
N TYR A 13 2.13 -5.88 18.19
CA TYR A 13 3.09 -5.33 19.12
C TYR A 13 4.49 -5.36 18.50
N GLY A 14 5.38 -4.55 19.07
CA GLY A 14 6.82 -4.58 18.86
C GLY A 14 7.55 -4.62 20.21
N PRO A 15 8.89 -4.52 20.20
CA PRO A 15 9.69 -4.64 21.42
C PRO A 15 9.35 -3.63 22.52
N THR A 16 8.87 -2.44 22.14
CA THR A 16 8.59 -1.33 23.05
C THR A 16 7.22 -0.67 22.81
N TYR A 17 6.35 -1.31 22.04
CA TYR A 17 5.10 -0.71 21.57
C TYR A 17 4.01 -1.75 21.42
N ILE A 18 2.79 -1.42 21.84
CA ILE A 18 1.58 -2.20 21.52
C ILE A 18 0.82 -1.41 20.47
N ASN A 19 0.46 -2.05 19.36
CA ASN A 19 -0.24 -1.37 18.28
C ASN A 19 -1.64 -0.95 18.72
N HIS A 20 -2.02 0.28 18.36
CA HIS A 20 -3.33 0.81 18.71
C HIS A 20 -4.43 -0.07 18.11
N PRO A 21 -5.48 -0.44 18.89
CA PRO A 21 -6.56 -1.28 18.39
C PRO A 21 -7.24 -0.69 17.15
N ASP A 22 -7.37 0.63 17.08
CA ASP A 22 -7.99 1.31 15.94
C ASP A 22 -7.24 1.09 14.62
N HIS A 23 -5.90 1.05 14.65
CA HIS A 23 -5.11 0.77 13.44
C HIS A 23 -5.42 -0.63 12.88
N ARG A 24 -5.60 -1.60 13.78
CA ARG A 24 -5.93 -2.98 13.43
C ARG A 24 -7.36 -3.09 12.92
N ALA A 25 -8.31 -2.43 13.61
CA ALA A 25 -9.71 -2.44 13.21
C ALA A 25 -9.90 -1.81 11.82
N VAL A 26 -9.20 -0.71 11.53
CA VAL A 26 -9.21 -0.07 10.20
C VAL A 26 -8.61 -0.99 9.14
N ALA A 27 -7.48 -1.65 9.43
CA ALA A 27 -6.88 -2.62 8.51
C ALA A 27 -7.83 -3.78 8.18
N ASP A 28 -8.39 -4.42 9.21
CA ASP A 28 -9.33 -5.54 9.06
C ASP A 28 -10.56 -5.12 8.27
N ALA A 29 -11.15 -3.97 8.60
CA ALA A 29 -12.33 -3.44 7.90
C ALA A 29 -12.02 -3.08 6.44
N THR A 30 -10.83 -2.50 6.17
CA THR A 30 -10.42 -2.15 4.80
C THR A 30 -10.28 -3.40 3.94
N LEU A 31 -9.62 -4.45 4.44
CA LEU A 31 -9.44 -5.68 3.68
C LEU A 31 -10.77 -6.42 3.45
N ALA A 32 -11.65 -6.45 4.45
CA ALA A 32 -13.00 -7.00 4.30
C ALA A 32 -13.83 -6.21 3.27
N ALA A 33 -13.68 -4.87 3.25
CA ALA A 33 -14.34 -4.02 2.27
C ALA A 33 -13.84 -4.30 0.84
N ILE A 34 -12.54 -4.60 0.66
CA ILE A 34 -11.99 -4.98 -0.66
C ILE A 34 -12.52 -6.34 -1.09
N MET A 35 -12.40 -7.36 -0.23
CA MET A 35 -12.83 -8.72 -0.49
C MET A 35 -13.53 -9.31 0.74
N PRO A 36 -14.81 -9.71 0.63
CA PRO A 36 -15.61 -9.80 -0.59
C PRO A 36 -16.49 -8.57 -0.90
N THR A 37 -16.58 -7.56 -0.03
CA THR A 37 -17.69 -6.59 -0.09
C THR A 37 -17.74 -5.78 -1.40
N ALA A 38 -16.61 -5.20 -1.83
CA ALA A 38 -16.57 -4.39 -3.03
C ALA A 38 -16.59 -5.23 -4.32
N ASN A 39 -15.98 -6.41 -4.32
CA ASN A 39 -15.80 -7.18 -5.55
C ASN A 39 -16.88 -8.24 -5.80
N THR A 40 -17.63 -8.64 -4.77
CA THR A 40 -18.63 -9.71 -4.87
C THR A 40 -20.02 -9.10 -4.80
N LEU A 41 -20.74 -9.07 -5.93
CA LEU A 41 -22.09 -8.50 -6.01
C LEU A 41 -23.04 -9.00 -4.89
N LEU A 42 -23.03 -10.31 -4.62
CA LEU A 42 -23.89 -10.92 -3.60
C LEU A 42 -23.49 -10.58 -2.15
N ALA A 43 -22.32 -10.00 -1.93
CA ALA A 43 -21.87 -9.59 -0.60
C ALA A 43 -22.43 -8.22 -0.19
N ALA A 44 -22.94 -7.42 -1.13
CA ALA A 44 -23.42 -6.05 -0.89
C ALA A 44 -24.56 -5.64 -1.83
N LEU A 45 -25.67 -6.39 -1.81
CA LEU A 45 -26.83 -6.12 -2.67
C LEU A 45 -27.42 -4.72 -2.46
N ASP A 46 -27.46 -4.22 -1.22
CA ASP A 46 -27.95 -2.88 -0.90
C ASP A 46 -27.15 -1.79 -1.66
N LEU A 47 -25.83 -1.96 -1.81
CA LEU A 47 -25.00 -1.03 -2.57
C LEU A 47 -25.32 -1.08 -4.07
N TYR A 48 -25.61 -2.27 -4.61
CA TYR A 48 -26.05 -2.41 -5.99
C TYR A 48 -27.43 -1.77 -6.24
N GLU A 49 -28.36 -1.89 -5.28
CA GLU A 49 -29.65 -1.19 -5.31
C GLU A 49 -29.49 0.34 -5.27
N GLU A 50 -28.43 0.84 -4.61
CA GLU A 50 -28.01 2.25 -4.64
C GLU A 50 -27.30 2.66 -5.95
N GLY A 51 -27.09 1.73 -6.88
CA GLY A 51 -26.44 1.97 -8.17
C GLY A 51 -24.91 1.88 -8.14
N LEU A 52 -24.33 1.27 -7.11
CA LEU A 52 -22.90 1.01 -7.00
C LEU A 52 -22.59 -0.40 -7.52
N GLU A 53 -21.94 -0.46 -8.68
CA GLU A 53 -21.46 -1.71 -9.26
C GLU A 53 -20.26 -2.28 -8.50
N PRO A 54 -20.04 -3.61 -8.54
CA PRO A 54 -18.84 -4.21 -7.99
C PRO A 54 -17.56 -3.57 -8.54
N HIS A 55 -16.56 -3.43 -7.67
CA HIS A 55 -15.27 -2.84 -8.00
C HIS A 55 -14.14 -3.76 -7.56
N ASP A 56 -13.30 -4.16 -8.52
CA ASP A 56 -12.08 -4.92 -8.26
C ASP A 56 -10.89 -4.01 -7.98
N VAL A 57 -10.36 -4.07 -6.74
CA VAL A 57 -9.08 -3.45 -6.39
C VAL A 57 -7.95 -4.36 -6.88
N ARG A 58 -6.92 -3.77 -7.51
CA ARG A 58 -5.82 -4.52 -8.14
C ARG A 58 -4.63 -4.70 -7.18
N GLU A 59 -4.28 -3.64 -6.47
CA GLU A 59 -3.07 -3.61 -5.64
C GLU A 59 -3.35 -3.08 -4.23
N ILE A 60 -2.70 -3.68 -3.24
CA ILE A 60 -2.84 -3.29 -1.85
C ILE A 60 -1.45 -3.13 -1.23
N TYR A 61 -1.21 -1.97 -0.62
CA TYR A 61 -0.01 -1.67 0.15
C TYR A 61 -0.36 -1.60 1.64
N LEU A 62 0.32 -2.43 2.42
CA LEU A 62 0.18 -2.50 3.87
C LEU A 62 1.31 -1.73 4.54
N GLY A 63 0.99 -0.57 5.10
CA GLY A 63 1.88 0.22 5.94
C GLY A 63 2.12 -0.45 7.30
N SER A 64 3.24 -0.10 7.94
CA SER A 64 3.69 -0.72 9.21
C SER A 64 3.74 -2.25 9.14
N ALA A 65 4.03 -2.81 7.95
CA ALA A 65 4.00 -4.24 7.74
C ALA A 65 4.97 -5.00 8.64
N VAL A 66 4.49 -6.11 9.20
CA VAL A 66 5.31 -7.05 9.96
C VAL A 66 6.37 -7.65 9.04
N ASN A 67 5.98 -7.97 7.81
CA ASN A 67 6.84 -8.52 6.77
C ASN A 67 6.73 -7.68 5.50
N PRO A 68 7.46 -6.54 5.38
CA PRO A 68 7.42 -5.73 4.18
C PRO A 68 8.08 -6.48 3.00
N THR A 69 7.46 -6.42 1.84
CA THR A 69 7.89 -7.12 0.61
C THR A 69 8.23 -6.17 -0.54
N VAL A 70 7.86 -4.89 -0.44
CA VAL A 70 8.19 -3.85 -1.42
C VAL A 70 8.71 -2.58 -0.75
N PHE A 71 9.57 -1.87 -1.47
CA PHE A 71 10.21 -0.63 -1.03
C PHE A 71 10.01 0.45 -2.09
N VAL A 72 9.61 1.64 -1.65
CA VAL A 72 9.42 2.81 -2.50
C VAL A 72 10.52 3.82 -2.14
N PRO A 73 11.54 4.01 -2.99
CA PRO A 73 12.58 5.01 -2.75
C PRO A 73 12.00 6.43 -2.60
N LEU A 74 12.57 7.20 -1.68
CA LEU A 74 12.24 8.61 -1.47
C LEU A 74 13.44 9.48 -1.84
N THR A 75 13.16 10.58 -2.54
CA THR A 75 14.12 11.67 -2.70
C THR A 75 14.15 12.55 -1.44
N THR A 76 15.15 13.43 -1.34
CA THR A 76 15.18 14.46 -0.30
C THR A 76 13.96 15.39 -0.37
N GLU A 77 13.45 15.67 -1.58
CA GLU A 77 12.24 16.48 -1.75
C GLU A 77 11.01 15.76 -1.19
N ASP A 78 10.86 14.46 -1.45
CA ASP A 78 9.77 13.64 -0.90
C ASP A 78 9.73 13.70 0.62
N LEU A 79 10.89 13.55 1.26
CA LEU A 79 11.02 13.66 2.71
C LEU A 79 10.64 15.05 3.23
N ASN A 80 11.10 16.10 2.57
CA ASN A 80 10.76 17.46 2.97
C ASN A 80 9.25 17.73 2.84
N ARG A 81 8.61 17.21 1.80
CA ARG A 81 7.15 17.27 1.63
C ARG A 81 6.42 16.47 2.72
N LYS A 82 6.92 15.29 3.07
CA LYS A 82 6.41 14.48 4.18
C LYS A 82 6.51 15.21 5.53
N PHE A 83 7.63 15.88 5.80
CA PHE A 83 7.78 16.68 7.02
C PHE A 83 6.86 17.90 7.02
N ALA A 84 6.70 18.58 5.88
CA ALA A 84 5.74 19.67 5.76
C ALA A 84 4.31 19.19 6.07
N ALA A 85 3.88 18.07 5.47
CA ALA A 85 2.57 17.48 5.74
C ALA A 85 2.40 17.06 7.22
N LEU A 86 3.44 16.47 7.83
CA LEU A 86 3.39 16.10 9.25
C LEU A 86 3.16 17.32 10.16
N ARG A 87 3.81 18.45 9.87
CA ARG A 87 3.71 19.68 10.70
C ARG A 87 2.31 20.29 10.74
N GLU A 88 1.47 20.01 9.74
CA GLU A 88 0.08 20.48 9.70
C GLU A 88 -0.81 19.81 10.76
N HIS A 89 -0.35 18.71 11.38
CA HIS A 89 -1.03 18.05 12.49
C HIS A 89 -0.80 18.78 13.82
N HIS A 90 -1.08 20.09 13.86
CA HIS A 90 -0.74 21.00 14.96
C HIS A 90 -1.20 20.49 16.34
N SER A 91 -2.42 19.98 16.44
CA SER A 91 -2.98 19.49 17.71
C SER A 91 -2.38 18.18 18.22
N GLN A 92 -1.70 17.42 17.37
CA GLN A 92 -1.08 16.14 17.73
C GLN A 92 0.38 16.30 18.14
N LEU A 93 1.04 17.30 17.56
CA LEU A 93 2.47 17.49 17.70
C LEU A 93 2.86 18.31 18.92
N ASP A 94 2.06 19.30 19.34
CA ASP A 94 2.28 20.11 20.57
C ASP A 94 3.76 20.52 20.81
N GLY A 95 4.44 20.99 19.75
CA GLY A 95 5.85 21.40 19.80
C GLY A 95 6.89 20.30 19.57
N TRP A 96 6.49 19.02 19.52
CA TRP A 96 7.31 17.91 19.03
C TRP A 96 7.28 17.83 17.50
N SER A 97 8.42 17.68 16.85
CA SER A 97 8.46 17.65 15.38
C SER A 97 8.17 16.29 14.76
N GLY A 98 8.51 15.19 15.44
CA GLY A 98 8.44 13.82 14.88
C GLY A 98 9.37 13.54 13.69
N GLU A 99 10.08 14.55 13.18
CA GLU A 99 10.85 14.46 11.94
C GLU A 99 12.02 13.49 12.04
N GLN A 100 12.75 13.51 13.15
CA GLN A 100 13.87 12.59 13.35
C GLN A 100 13.38 11.14 13.34
N MET A 101 12.27 10.85 14.01
CA MET A 101 11.66 9.52 14.03
C MET A 101 11.25 9.08 12.62
N VAL A 102 10.62 9.95 11.84
CA VAL A 102 10.25 9.65 10.44
C VAL A 102 11.48 9.46 9.56
N ARG A 103 12.53 10.26 9.76
CA ARG A 103 13.81 10.12 9.05
C ARG A 103 14.48 8.79 9.36
N ASP A 104 14.49 8.38 10.63
CA ASP A 104 15.08 7.11 11.07
C ASP A 104 14.32 5.93 10.47
N TRP A 105 12.99 5.98 10.44
CA TRP A 105 12.18 4.95 9.77
C TRP A 105 12.45 4.88 8.26
N ALA A 106 12.60 6.02 7.60
CA ALA A 106 12.88 6.05 6.16
C ALA A 106 14.30 5.53 5.84
N ALA A 107 15.28 5.82 6.70
CA ALA A 107 16.64 5.31 6.57
C ALA A 107 16.71 3.80 6.82
N GLU A 108 15.96 3.29 7.80
CA GLU A 108 15.86 1.86 8.09
C GLU A 108 15.16 1.10 6.95
N ALA A 109 14.10 1.66 6.38
CA ALA A 109 13.48 1.10 5.18
C ALA A 109 14.46 1.08 4.00
N ALA A 110 15.28 2.12 3.80
CA ALA A 110 16.30 2.13 2.76
C ALA A 110 17.41 1.10 3.00
N ARG A 111 17.78 0.84 4.26
CA ARG A 111 18.72 -0.25 4.58
C ARG A 111 18.19 -1.59 4.08
N MET A 112 16.93 -1.89 4.37
CA MET A 112 16.27 -3.11 3.88
C MET A 112 16.14 -3.13 2.34
N ALA A 113 15.84 -1.99 1.73
CA ALA A 113 15.76 -1.86 0.28
C ALA A 113 17.10 -2.19 -0.39
N ARG A 114 18.21 -1.70 0.16
CA ARG A 114 19.58 -2.01 -0.32
C ARG A 114 19.93 -3.49 -0.16
N GLU A 115 19.48 -4.13 0.92
CA GLU A 115 19.61 -5.60 1.07
C GLU A 115 18.82 -6.37 0.01
N ALA A 116 17.72 -5.80 -0.47
CA ALA A 116 16.94 -6.30 -1.60
C ALA A 116 17.46 -5.84 -2.98
N GLY A 117 18.62 -5.18 -3.05
CA GLY A 117 19.25 -4.74 -4.30
C GLY A 117 18.71 -3.41 -4.88
N ILE A 118 17.94 -2.65 -4.11
CA ILE A 118 17.42 -1.33 -4.50
C ILE A 118 18.32 -0.25 -3.89
N ASP A 119 19.09 0.45 -4.72
CA ASP A 119 19.94 1.55 -4.25
C ASP A 119 19.12 2.82 -3.98
N CYS A 120 19.06 3.23 -2.72
CA CYS A 120 18.39 4.46 -2.30
C CYS A 120 18.92 4.94 -0.94
N GLU A 121 18.83 6.26 -0.72
CA GLU A 121 19.18 6.89 0.56
C GLU A 121 18.06 6.72 1.60
N PHE A 122 16.81 6.87 1.16
CA PHE A 122 15.59 6.77 1.96
C PHE A 122 14.52 5.96 1.22
N ALA A 123 13.62 5.32 1.96
CA ALA A 123 12.51 4.59 1.38
C ALA A 123 11.29 4.56 2.31
N GLU A 124 10.12 4.27 1.76
CA GLU A 124 8.99 3.68 2.50
C GLU A 124 8.91 2.19 2.20
N ARG A 125 8.42 1.40 3.17
CA ARG A 125 8.31 -0.05 3.04
C ARG A 125 6.88 -0.49 3.28
N PHE A 126 6.42 -1.46 2.49
CA PHE A 126 5.05 -1.97 2.57
C PHE A 126 5.04 -3.48 2.43
N GLY A 127 4.06 -4.12 3.07
CA GLY A 127 3.57 -5.42 2.60
C GLY A 127 2.78 -5.18 1.32
N TYR A 128 2.90 -6.05 0.33
CA TYR A 128 2.26 -5.87 -0.96
C TYR A 128 1.43 -7.08 -1.35
N ILE A 129 0.20 -6.82 -1.79
CA ILE A 129 -0.74 -7.84 -2.29
C ILE A 129 -1.21 -7.39 -3.67
N ARG A 130 -1.13 -8.30 -4.65
CA ARG A 130 -1.68 -8.12 -6.00
C ARG A 130 -2.84 -9.10 -6.20
N LEU A 131 -4.04 -8.58 -6.42
CA LEU A 131 -5.28 -9.35 -6.55
C LEU A 131 -5.62 -9.60 -8.02
N LYS A 132 -4.81 -10.43 -8.71
CA LYS A 132 -4.92 -10.86 -10.13
C LYS A 132 -4.99 -9.74 -11.20
N ASP A 133 -4.48 -10.07 -12.37
CA ASP A 133 -4.55 -9.22 -13.57
C ASP A 133 -5.90 -9.38 -14.25
N ASP A 134 -6.46 -8.30 -14.79
CA ASP A 134 -7.65 -8.33 -15.64
C ASP A 134 -7.29 -9.19 -16.88
N PRO A 135 -8.12 -10.15 -17.33
CA PRO A 135 -7.88 -10.88 -18.58
C PRO A 135 -7.66 -9.97 -19.81
N LYS A 136 -8.06 -8.69 -19.72
CA LYS A 136 -7.80 -7.65 -20.72
C LYS A 136 -6.35 -7.14 -20.75
N ASP A 137 -5.56 -7.43 -19.72
CA ASP A 137 -4.15 -7.06 -19.59
C ASP A 137 -3.20 -8.14 -20.15
N GLU A 138 -3.73 -9.25 -20.71
CA GLU A 138 -2.91 -10.20 -21.47
C GLU A 138 -2.39 -9.52 -22.77
N PRO A 139 -1.08 -9.60 -23.08
CA PRO A 139 -0.56 -9.08 -24.33
C PRO A 139 -1.27 -9.79 -25.49
N VAL A 140 -1.86 -9.01 -26.39
CA VAL A 140 -2.42 -9.52 -27.64
C VAL A 140 -1.32 -10.31 -28.34
N ALA A 141 -1.51 -11.61 -28.50
CA ALA A 141 -0.55 -12.47 -29.18
C ALA A 141 -0.22 -11.86 -30.55
N GLU A 142 1.05 -11.56 -30.80
CA GLU A 142 1.52 -11.17 -32.12
C GLU A 142 1.12 -12.27 -33.10
N GLU A 143 0.17 -11.96 -33.99
CA GLU A 143 -0.12 -12.79 -35.16
C GLU A 143 1.19 -12.89 -35.94
N THR A 144 1.83 -14.05 -35.88
CA THR A 144 2.97 -14.36 -36.71
C THR A 144 2.47 -14.47 -38.14
N GLU A 145 2.68 -13.39 -38.89
CA GLU A 145 2.50 -13.37 -40.33
C GLU A 145 3.42 -14.44 -40.93
N THR A 146 2.84 -15.58 -41.26
CA THR A 146 3.52 -16.64 -41.98
C THR A 146 3.73 -16.14 -43.40
N ALA A 147 4.94 -15.66 -43.68
CA ALA A 147 5.40 -15.42 -45.04
C ALA A 147 5.44 -16.77 -45.79
N ALA A 148 4.34 -17.06 -46.48
CA ALA A 148 4.28 -18.01 -47.57
C ALA A 148 4.47 -17.23 -48.88
N GLU A 149 5.60 -17.43 -49.55
CA GLU A 149 5.90 -17.18 -50.97
C GLU A 149 7.45 -17.25 -51.12
N ALA A 150 8.09 -17.88 -52.09
CA ALA A 150 7.76 -18.81 -53.18
C ALA A 150 9.09 -19.45 -53.63
#